data_AF-A0A7E5VMJ9-F1
#
_entry.id   AF-A0A7E5VMJ9-F1
#
_cell.length_a   1.000
_cell.length_b   1.000
_cell.length_c   1.000
_cell.angle_alpha   90.00
_cell.angle_beta   90.00
_cell.angle_gamma   90.00
#
_symmetry.space_group_name_H-M   'P 1'
#
loop_
_entity.id
_entity.type
_entity.pdbx_description
1 polymer ?
#
loop_
_entity_poly.entity_id
_entity_poly.type
_entity_poly.pdbx_seq_one_letter_code
_entity_poly.pdbx_strand_id
1 'polypeptide(L)'
;MSACNIDVIKQIGRYYNVPVGTICYSTDKVLTTVINKESIEGFTSIVLRLAGNGKNASQEQLLLSYQWLEHIAMYANQAASNPAFAKGFLQGINKALEKNTYLTGQHLDVTDIACYYVLYPMIERLTVSEQESLINVCRWTRHIQAQPRVCSNQKPLPLNTLNLSILAPAVH
;
A
#
# COMPACT_ATOMS: atom_id res chain seq x y z
N MET A 1 -13.49 4.16 10.21
CA MET A 1 -13.39 4.51 8.77
C MET A 1 -12.79 3.33 8.04
N SER A 2 -13.28 2.97 6.84
CA SER A 2 -12.69 1.88 6.04
C SER A 2 -11.29 2.28 5.59
N ALA A 3 -10.30 1.40 5.74
CA ALA A 3 -8.92 1.58 5.28
C ALA A 3 -8.82 1.46 3.76
N CYS A 4 -9.53 0.50 3.17
CA CYS A 4 -9.73 0.42 1.71
C CYS A 4 -10.96 1.27 1.36
N ASN A 5 -10.75 2.51 0.92
CA ASN A 5 -11.82 3.49 0.70
C ASN A 5 -11.66 4.24 -0.63
N ILE A 6 -12.62 5.12 -0.91
CA ILE A 6 -12.69 5.94 -2.13
C ILE A 6 -11.44 6.82 -2.29
N ASP A 7 -10.91 7.39 -1.21
CA ASP A 7 -9.76 8.31 -1.28
C ASP A 7 -8.49 7.57 -1.69
N VAL A 8 -8.28 6.36 -1.19
CA VAL A 8 -7.19 5.47 -1.62
C VAL A 8 -7.28 5.20 -3.13
N ILE A 9 -8.47 4.85 -3.65
CA ILE A 9 -8.65 4.64 -5.11
C ILE A 9 -8.32 5.90 -5.90
N LYS A 10 -8.75 7.07 -5.44
CA LYS A 10 -8.40 8.35 -6.07
C LYS A 10 -6.90 8.61 -6.06
N GLN A 11 -6.21 8.31 -4.97
CA GLN A 11 -4.75 8.44 -4.87
C GLN A 11 -4.02 7.51 -5.86
N ILE A 12 -4.49 6.27 -6.00
CA ILE A 12 -3.95 5.31 -6.98
C ILE A 12 -4.19 5.82 -8.41
N GLY A 13 -5.40 6.29 -8.72
CA GLY A 13 -5.72 6.87 -10.03
C GLY A 13 -4.83 8.06 -10.39
N ARG A 14 -4.57 8.95 -9.43
CA ARG A 14 -3.62 10.07 -9.59
C ARG A 14 -2.20 9.58 -9.85
N TYR A 15 -1.75 8.55 -9.13
CA TYR A 15 -0.41 7.98 -9.33
C TYR A 15 -0.21 7.42 -10.75
N TYR A 16 -1.22 6.71 -11.27
CA TYR A 16 -1.19 6.15 -12.62
C TYR A 16 -1.59 7.16 -13.71
N ASN A 17 -2.05 8.35 -13.33
CA ASN A 17 -2.61 9.36 -14.23
C ASN A 17 -3.77 8.80 -15.09
N VAL A 18 -4.67 8.05 -14.45
CA VAL A 18 -5.84 7.42 -15.09
C VAL A 18 -7.14 7.90 -14.45
N PRO A 19 -8.21 8.09 -15.24
CA PRO A 19 -9.51 8.44 -14.70
C PRO A 19 -10.09 7.28 -13.91
N VAL A 20 -10.50 7.55 -12.67
CA VAL A 20 -11.06 6.52 -11.78
C VAL A 20 -12.56 6.27 -11.98
N GLY A 21 -13.23 7.10 -12.78
CA GLY A 21 -14.68 7.04 -12.98
C GLY A 21 -15.47 7.57 -11.78
N THR A 22 -16.79 7.36 -11.82
CA THR A 22 -17.68 7.64 -10.69
C THR A 22 -17.59 6.49 -9.70
N ILE A 23 -17.08 6.77 -8.50
CA ILE A 23 -16.92 5.79 -7.42
C ILE A 23 -18.05 5.96 -6.41
N CYS A 24 -18.72 4.87 -6.07
CA CYS A 24 -19.76 4.81 -5.04
C CYS A 24 -19.67 3.52 -4.23
N TYR A 25 -20.54 3.39 -3.23
CA TYR A 25 -20.80 2.11 -2.58
C TYR A 25 -22.10 1.54 -3.13
N SER A 26 -22.08 0.26 -3.49
CA SER A 26 -23.28 -0.51 -3.83
C SER A 26 -24.19 -0.67 -2.61
N THR A 27 -25.41 -1.19 -2.81
CA THR A 27 -26.37 -1.51 -1.75
C THR A 27 -25.76 -2.39 -0.66
N ASP A 28 -24.87 -3.31 -1.05
CA ASP A 28 -24.16 -4.23 -0.15
C ASP A 28 -22.91 -3.60 0.47
N LYS A 29 -22.73 -2.28 0.36
CA LYS A 29 -21.57 -1.51 0.86
C LYS A 29 -20.23 -1.92 0.23
N VAL A 30 -20.28 -2.55 -0.94
CA VAL A 30 -19.10 -2.88 -1.75
C VAL A 30 -18.69 -1.65 -2.56
N LEU A 31 -17.39 -1.39 -2.64
CA LEU A 31 -16.85 -0.29 -3.44
C LEU A 31 -17.05 -0.60 -4.93
N THR A 32 -17.68 0.32 -5.66
CA THR A 32 -18.00 0.15 -7.08
C THR A 32 -17.56 1.37 -7.87
N THR A 33 -17.02 1.16 -9.07
CA THR A 33 -16.75 2.22 -10.03
C THR A 33 -17.23 1.88 -11.42
N VAL A 34 -17.55 2.90 -12.21
CA VAL A 34 -17.87 2.75 -13.63
C VAL A 34 -16.74 3.34 -14.47
N ILE A 35 -16.02 2.49 -15.19
CA ILE A 35 -14.93 2.87 -16.09
C ILE A 35 -15.27 2.30 -17.47
N ASN A 36 -15.24 3.13 -18.51
CA ASN A 36 -15.53 2.71 -19.89
C ASN A 36 -16.89 1.99 -20.07
N LYS A 37 -17.93 2.41 -19.34
CA LYS A 37 -19.28 1.80 -19.32
C LYS A 37 -19.34 0.40 -18.69
N GLU A 38 -18.25 -0.07 -18.09
CA GLU A 38 -18.22 -1.31 -17.32
C GLU A 38 -18.29 -0.99 -15.83
N SER A 39 -19.17 -1.68 -15.11
CA SER A 39 -19.23 -1.64 -13.66
C SER A 39 -18.21 -2.62 -13.08
N ILE A 40 -17.36 -2.13 -12.19
CA ILE A 40 -16.31 -2.93 -11.54
C ILE A 40 -16.48 -2.78 -10.03
N GLU A 41 -16.57 -3.92 -9.36
CA GLU A 41 -16.85 -4.00 -7.93
C GLU A 41 -15.68 -4.63 -7.17
N GLY A 42 -15.47 -4.16 -5.95
CA GLY A 42 -14.42 -4.62 -5.06
C GLY A 42 -13.12 -3.82 -5.21
N PHE A 43 -12.46 -3.58 -4.08
CA PHE A 43 -11.23 -2.80 -4.04
C PHE A 43 -10.14 -3.38 -4.95
N THR A 44 -9.86 -4.67 -4.82
CA THR A 44 -8.84 -5.38 -5.63
C THR A 44 -9.08 -5.24 -7.13
N SER A 45 -10.30 -5.54 -7.59
CA SER A 45 -10.67 -5.47 -9.00
C SER A 45 -10.50 -4.07 -9.57
N ILE A 46 -10.93 -3.05 -8.81
CA ILE A 46 -10.79 -1.65 -9.20
C ILE A 46 -9.31 -1.27 -9.31
N VAL A 47 -8.50 -1.59 -8.30
CA VAL A 47 -7.08 -1.27 -8.27
C VAL A 47 -6.33 -1.91 -9.45
N LEU A 48 -6.55 -3.19 -9.71
CA LEU A 48 -5.92 -3.90 -10.83
C LEU A 48 -6.36 -3.32 -12.19
N ARG A 49 -7.65 -2.95 -12.33
CA ARG A 49 -8.14 -2.29 -13.54
C ARG A 49 -7.43 -0.97 -13.81
N LEU A 50 -7.23 -0.14 -12.77
CA LEU A 50 -6.56 1.15 -12.91
C LEU A 50 -5.11 1.01 -13.38
N ALA A 51 -4.42 -0.06 -12.96
CA ALA A 51 -3.08 -0.40 -13.44
C ALA A 51 -3.06 -1.11 -14.81
N GLY A 52 -4.22 -1.27 -15.46
CA GLY A 52 -4.33 -1.94 -16.75
C GLY A 52 -4.13 -3.45 -16.69
N ASN A 53 -4.50 -4.11 -15.59
CA ASN A 53 -4.42 -5.55 -15.37
C ASN A 53 -3.01 -6.16 -15.51
N GLY A 54 -1.94 -5.38 -15.23
CA GLY A 54 -0.59 -5.92 -15.24
C GLY A 54 -0.15 -6.42 -16.63
N LYS A 55 -0.43 -5.64 -17.69
CA LYS A 55 -0.09 -5.99 -19.09
C LYS A 55 1.33 -6.50 -19.36
N ASN A 56 2.27 -6.28 -18.43
CA ASN A 56 3.67 -6.72 -18.51
C ASN A 56 4.10 -7.58 -17.31
N ALA A 57 3.19 -8.00 -16.43
CA ALA A 57 3.49 -8.77 -15.24
C ALA A 57 3.49 -10.28 -15.55
N SER A 58 4.35 -11.04 -14.88
CA SER A 58 4.27 -12.50 -14.92
C SER A 58 2.99 -12.98 -14.23
N GLN A 59 2.56 -14.20 -14.53
CA GLN A 59 1.39 -14.81 -13.86
C GLN A 59 1.59 -14.87 -12.33
N GLU A 60 2.81 -15.16 -11.88
CA GLU A 60 3.17 -15.17 -10.46
C GLU A 60 2.99 -13.78 -9.83
N GLN A 61 3.50 -12.73 -10.47
CA GLN A 61 3.36 -11.35 -9.99
C GLN A 61 1.90 -10.92 -9.92
N LEU A 62 1.09 -11.32 -10.91
CA LEU A 62 -0.35 -11.06 -10.90
C LEU A 62 -1.04 -11.75 -9.72
N LEU A 63 -0.75 -13.03 -9.47
CA LEU A 63 -1.31 -13.77 -8.34
C LEU A 63 -0.88 -13.20 -6.99
N LEU A 64 0.39 -12.80 -6.84
CA LEU A 64 0.88 -12.10 -5.66
C LEU A 64 0.15 -10.76 -5.45
N SER A 65 -0.12 -10.04 -6.55
CA SER A 65 -0.89 -8.78 -6.50
C SER A 65 -2.29 -9.03 -5.96
N TYR A 66 -3.01 -10.03 -6.49
CA TYR A 66 -4.31 -10.44 -5.98
C TYR A 66 -4.25 -10.80 -4.50
N GLN A 67 -3.29 -11.65 -4.11
CA GLN A 67 -3.15 -12.09 -2.73
C GLN A 67 -2.98 -10.91 -1.76
N TRP A 68 -2.09 -9.96 -2.07
CA TRP A 68 -1.84 -8.82 -1.20
C TRP A 68 -3.00 -7.84 -1.16
N LEU A 69 -3.62 -7.55 -2.30
CA LEU A 69 -4.77 -6.64 -2.39
C LEU A 69 -5.98 -7.21 -1.63
N GLU A 70 -6.26 -8.51 -1.74
CA GLU A 70 -7.30 -9.18 -0.95
C GLU A 70 -6.95 -9.17 0.54
N HIS A 71 -5.70 -9.46 0.89
CA HIS A 71 -5.26 -9.47 2.28
C HIS A 71 -5.47 -8.10 2.96
N ILE A 72 -5.11 -7.00 2.30
CA ILE A 72 -5.39 -5.65 2.84
C ILE A 72 -6.89 -5.32 2.83
N ALA A 73 -7.64 -5.70 1.80
CA ALA A 73 -9.07 -5.46 1.73
C ALA A 73 -9.82 -6.15 2.89
N MET A 74 -9.39 -7.35 3.25
CA MET A 74 -10.01 -8.15 4.31
C MET A 74 -9.63 -7.69 5.71
N TYR A 75 -8.35 -7.36 5.96
CA TYR A 75 -7.85 -7.16 7.33
C TYR A 75 -7.53 -5.71 7.71
N ALA A 76 -7.35 -4.80 6.76
CA ALA A 76 -6.90 -3.44 7.09
C ALA A 76 -7.92 -2.66 7.93
N ASN A 77 -9.22 -2.94 7.78
CA ASN A 77 -10.26 -2.30 8.61
C ASN A 77 -10.16 -2.68 10.08
N GLN A 78 -9.89 -3.97 10.35
CA GLN A 78 -9.69 -4.46 11.70
C GLN A 78 -8.38 -3.93 12.28
N ALA A 79 -7.30 -3.92 11.50
CA ALA A 79 -6.02 -3.33 11.89
C ALA A 79 -6.15 -1.84 12.21
N ALA A 80 -6.86 -1.06 11.40
CA ALA A 80 -7.08 0.36 11.65
C ALA A 80 -7.87 0.64 12.94
N SER A 81 -8.68 -0.32 13.40
CA SER A 81 -9.58 -0.15 14.55
C SER A 81 -9.05 -0.78 15.85
N ASN A 82 -8.06 -1.67 15.76
CA ASN A 82 -7.51 -2.41 16.89
C ASN A 82 -5.96 -2.39 16.86
N PRO A 83 -5.29 -1.62 17.73
CA PRO A 83 -3.84 -1.51 17.76
C PRO A 83 -3.11 -2.85 17.99
N ALA A 84 -3.65 -3.73 18.84
CA ALA A 84 -3.04 -5.03 19.09
C ALA A 84 -3.07 -5.93 17.84
N PHE A 85 -4.17 -5.89 17.09
CA PHE A 85 -4.27 -6.57 15.80
C PHE A 85 -3.39 -5.90 14.74
N ALA A 86 -3.33 -4.56 14.71
CA ALA A 86 -2.48 -3.80 13.80
C ALA A 86 -1.02 -4.22 13.90
N LYS A 87 -0.52 -4.43 15.13
CA LYS A 87 0.84 -4.92 15.37
C LYS A 87 1.10 -6.26 14.70
N GLY A 88 0.24 -7.25 14.91
CA GLY A 88 0.38 -8.57 14.29
C GLY A 88 0.26 -8.51 12.76
N PHE A 89 -0.68 -7.70 12.26
CA PHE A 89 -0.87 -7.48 10.82
C PHE A 89 0.37 -6.86 10.16
N LEU A 90 0.93 -5.80 10.74
CA LEU A 90 2.16 -5.16 10.24
C LEU A 90 3.39 -6.06 10.40
N GLN A 91 3.47 -6.90 11.44
CA GLN A 91 4.54 -7.89 11.60
C GLN A 91 4.51 -8.94 10.48
N GLY A 92 3.33 -9.38 10.05
CA GLY A 92 3.18 -10.28 8.90
C GLY A 92 3.72 -9.66 7.62
N ILE A 93 3.36 -8.41 7.35
CA ILE A 93 3.86 -7.64 6.20
C ILE A 93 5.39 -7.44 6.30
N ASN A 94 5.89 -7.10 7.48
CA ASN A 94 7.33 -6.92 7.73
C ASN A 94 8.15 -8.18 7.44
N LYS A 95 7.60 -9.35 7.79
CA LYS A 95 8.21 -10.64 7.48
C LYS A 95 8.21 -10.93 5.98
N ALA A 96 7.12 -10.62 5.28
CA ALA A 96 7.05 -10.82 3.83
C ALA A 96 8.04 -9.92 3.05
N LEU A 97 8.29 -8.72 3.55
CA LEU A 97 9.26 -7.76 3.01
C LEU A 97 10.71 -8.05 3.43
N GLU A 98 10.96 -9.07 4.24
CA GLU A 98 12.32 -9.39 4.71
C GLU A 98 13.25 -9.75 3.55
N LYS A 99 12.75 -10.52 2.58
CA LYS A 99 13.52 -11.01 1.42
C LYS A 99 13.18 -10.31 0.11
N ASN A 100 12.23 -9.37 0.14
CA ASN A 100 11.73 -8.70 -1.06
C ASN A 100 11.84 -7.19 -0.91
N THR A 101 12.17 -6.50 -2.00
CA THR A 101 12.17 -5.03 -2.02
C THR A 101 10.75 -4.48 -1.99
N TYR A 102 9.83 -5.18 -2.65
CA TYR A 102 8.41 -4.86 -2.83
C TYR A 102 7.54 -6.07 -2.49
N LEU A 103 6.24 -5.88 -2.32
CA LEU A 103 5.32 -6.96 -1.90
C LEU A 103 5.21 -8.08 -2.94
N THR A 104 5.37 -7.76 -4.21
CA THR A 104 5.31 -8.70 -5.34
C THR A 104 6.70 -9.06 -5.88
N GLY A 105 7.76 -8.84 -5.09
CA GLY A 105 9.14 -9.23 -5.40
C GLY A 105 10.09 -8.03 -5.50
N GLN A 106 10.74 -7.85 -6.65
CA GLN A 106 11.80 -6.85 -6.83
C GLN A 106 11.41 -5.66 -7.72
N HIS A 107 10.17 -5.62 -8.19
CA HIS A 107 9.66 -4.52 -9.02
C HIS A 107 8.49 -3.84 -8.33
N LEU A 108 8.51 -2.51 -8.34
CA LEU A 108 7.40 -1.70 -7.86
C LEU A 108 6.19 -1.89 -8.77
N ASP A 109 5.03 -2.18 -8.20
CA ASP A 109 3.77 -2.22 -8.94
C ASP A 109 2.59 -1.56 -8.20
N VAL A 110 1.38 -1.72 -8.73
CA VAL A 110 0.15 -1.14 -8.16
C VAL A 110 -0.14 -1.65 -6.75
N THR A 111 0.25 -2.88 -6.44
CA THR A 111 0.05 -3.50 -5.14
C THR A 111 0.78 -2.72 -4.07
N ASP A 112 2.04 -2.37 -4.29
CA ASP A 112 2.80 -1.57 -3.33
C ASP A 112 2.18 -0.19 -3.12
N ILE A 113 1.77 0.46 -4.21
CA ILE A 113 1.15 1.79 -4.15
C ILE A 113 -0.17 1.75 -3.37
N ALA A 114 -1.01 0.75 -3.65
CA ALA A 114 -2.28 0.56 -2.95
C ALA A 114 -2.07 0.23 -1.48
N CYS A 115 -1.20 -0.74 -1.18
CA CYS A 115 -0.82 -1.10 0.18
C CYS A 115 -0.26 0.11 0.93
N TYR A 116 0.58 0.93 0.30
CA TYR A 116 1.15 2.11 0.96
C TYR A 116 0.05 3.07 1.43
N TYR A 117 -0.89 3.44 0.55
CA TYR A 117 -1.96 4.35 0.94
C TYR A 117 -2.90 3.76 1.99
N VAL A 118 -3.17 2.45 1.94
CA VAL A 118 -4.00 1.77 2.95
C VAL A 118 -3.30 1.68 4.31
N LEU A 119 -1.99 1.40 4.32
CA LEU A 119 -1.21 1.23 5.54
C LEU A 119 -0.71 2.55 6.13
N TYR A 120 -0.66 3.63 5.33
CA TYR A 120 -0.15 4.93 5.72
C TYR A 120 -0.64 5.38 7.11
N PRO A 121 -1.96 5.38 7.40
CA PRO A 121 -2.45 5.88 8.70
C PRO A 121 -2.06 4.99 9.88
N MET A 122 -1.71 3.72 9.64
CA MET A 122 -1.23 2.81 10.68
C MET A 122 0.26 3.05 10.95
N ILE A 123 1.05 3.21 9.88
CA ILE A 123 2.49 3.47 9.95
C ILE A 123 2.76 4.83 10.61
N GLU A 124 1.94 5.84 10.30
CA GLU A 124 2.04 7.18 10.90
C GLU A 124 1.93 7.18 12.43
N ARG A 125 1.20 6.21 13.00
CA ARG A 125 0.97 6.10 14.45
C ARG A 125 2.03 5.30 15.18
N LEU A 126 2.98 4.70 14.47
CA LEU A 126 4.02 3.88 15.09
C LEU A 126 4.97 4.73 15.91
N THR A 127 5.19 4.30 17.15
CA THR A 127 6.27 4.82 17.99
C THR A 127 7.63 4.47 17.40
N VAL A 128 8.69 5.17 17.83
CA VAL A 128 10.06 4.90 17.38
C VAL A 128 10.46 3.44 17.63
N SER A 129 10.14 2.89 18.80
CA SER A 129 10.43 1.49 19.14
C SER A 129 9.67 0.50 18.24
N GLU A 130 8.42 0.80 17.89
CA GLU A 130 7.68 -0.03 16.95
C GLU A 130 8.27 0.04 15.53
N GLN A 131 8.69 1.23 15.08
CA GLN A 131 9.37 1.41 13.80
C GLN A 131 10.65 0.56 13.72
N GLU A 132 11.44 0.51 14.80
CA GLU A 132 12.64 -0.36 14.88
C GLU A 132 12.28 -1.84 14.76
N SER A 133 11.19 -2.28 15.39
CA SER A 133 10.71 -3.66 15.27
C SER A 133 10.13 -4.01 13.89
N LEU A 134 9.81 -2.99 13.07
CA LEU A 134 9.19 -3.10 11.76
C LEU A 134 10.09 -2.51 10.66
N ILE A 135 11.39 -2.82 10.73
CA ILE A 135 12.42 -2.21 9.87
C ILE A 135 12.16 -2.41 8.37
N ASN A 136 11.62 -3.55 7.94
CA ASN A 136 11.37 -3.84 6.53
C ASN A 136 10.17 -3.06 6.00
N VAL A 137 9.11 -2.92 6.81
CA VAL A 137 7.98 -2.03 6.49
C VAL A 137 8.46 -0.60 6.40
N CYS A 138 9.28 -0.14 7.35
CA CYS A 138 9.82 1.22 7.33
C CYS A 138 10.71 1.45 6.09
N ARG A 139 11.61 0.52 5.77
CA ARG A 139 12.44 0.56 4.55
C ARG A 139 11.58 0.65 3.29
N TRP A 140 10.63 -0.27 3.14
CA TRP A 140 9.69 -0.28 2.01
C TRP A 140 8.91 1.04 1.92
N THR A 141 8.36 1.52 3.02
CA THR A 141 7.63 2.80 3.09
C THR A 141 8.49 3.97 2.64
N ARG A 142 9.78 4.02 3.05
CA ARG A 142 10.73 5.03 2.58
C ARG A 142 10.93 4.96 1.06
N HIS A 143 11.05 3.75 0.50
CA HIS A 143 11.20 3.57 -0.95
C HIS A 143 9.95 4.01 -1.73
N ILE A 144 8.75 3.72 -1.21
CA ILE A 144 7.49 4.12 -1.86
C ILE A 144 7.30 5.64 -1.80
N GLN A 145 7.49 6.26 -0.63
CA GLN A 145 7.31 7.71 -0.50
C GLN A 145 8.38 8.53 -1.24
N ALA A 146 9.53 7.94 -1.58
CA ALA A 146 10.55 8.57 -2.42
C ALA A 146 10.16 8.62 -3.90
N GLN A 147 9.13 7.87 -4.34
CA GLN A 147 8.65 7.94 -5.71
C GLN A 147 8.06 9.33 -5.98
N PRO A 148 8.47 10.04 -7.05
CA PRO A 148 8.05 11.42 -7.29
C PRO A 148 6.53 11.60 -7.24
N ARG A 149 5.79 10.67 -7.87
CA ARG A 149 4.32 10.71 -7.93
C ARG A 149 3.63 10.40 -6.60
N VAL A 150 4.29 9.71 -5.67
CA VAL A 150 3.73 9.49 -4.32
C VAL A 150 3.99 10.72 -3.46
N CYS A 151 5.24 11.19 -3.42
CA CYS A 151 5.66 12.35 -2.62
C CYS A 151 4.85 13.61 -2.93
N SER A 152 4.51 13.83 -4.20
CA SER A 152 3.66 14.97 -4.59
C SER A 152 2.21 14.88 -4.10
N ASN A 153 1.71 13.66 -3.86
CA ASN A 153 0.31 13.41 -3.53
C ASN A 153 0.06 13.14 -2.04
N GLN A 154 1.09 12.72 -1.31
CA GLN A 154 1.01 12.36 0.10
C GLN A 154 2.26 12.86 0.81
N LYS A 155 2.08 13.53 1.97
CA LYS A 155 3.20 14.00 2.78
C LYS A 155 4.05 12.79 3.23
N PRO A 156 5.37 12.80 3.04
CA PRO A 156 6.24 11.72 3.51
C PRO A 156 6.18 11.57 5.04
N LEU A 157 6.19 10.32 5.51
CA LEU A 157 6.25 9.98 6.92
C LEU A 157 7.69 10.15 7.44
N PRO A 158 7.88 10.80 8.61
CA PRO A 158 9.16 10.83 9.28
C PRO A 158 9.43 9.46 9.91
N LEU A 159 10.19 8.63 9.20
CA LEU A 159 10.61 7.33 9.70
C LEU A 159 11.98 7.47 10.35
N ASN A 160 12.03 7.26 11.66
CA ASN A 160 13.20 7.53 12.50
C ASN A 160 13.97 6.25 12.87
N THR A 161 13.88 5.20 12.06
CA THR A 161 14.68 4.00 12.30
C THR A 161 16.16 4.35 12.22
N LEU A 162 16.94 3.84 13.19
CA LEU A 162 18.40 3.94 13.18
C LEU A 162 18.93 3.28 11.90
N ASN A 163 19.27 4.08 10.91
CA ASN A 163 19.99 3.59 9.73
C ASN A 163 21.48 3.63 10.06
N LEU A 164 22.21 2.56 9.71
CA LEU A 164 23.67 2.46 9.91
C LEU A 164 24.44 3.64 9.29
N SER A 165 23.84 4.37 8.34
CA SER A 165 24.40 5.61 7.79
C SER A 165 24.60 6.73 8.83
N ILE A 166 23.86 6.71 9.95
CA ILE A 166 24.03 7.66 11.06
C ILE A 166 25.28 7.29 11.90
N LEU A 167 25.68 6.02 11.87
CA LEU A 167 26.84 5.49 12.57
C LEU A 167 28.06 5.34 11.66
N ALA A 168 27.92 5.60 10.36
CA ALA A 168 29.04 5.64 9.44
C ALA A 168 29.90 6.85 9.82
N PRO A 169 31.18 6.66 10.21
CA PRO A 169 32.06 7.78 10.47
C PRO A 169 32.15 8.65 9.21
N ALA A 170 32.00 9.96 9.37
CA ALA A 170 32.25 10.90 8.29
C ALA A 170 33.65 10.61 7.73
N VAL A 171 33.74 10.37 6.43
CA VAL A 171 35.04 10.25 5.76
C VAL A 171 35.67 11.64 5.87
N HIS A 172 36.67 11.76 6.75
CA HIS A 172 37.48 12.96 6.93
C HIS A 172 38.30 13.27 5.68
#